data_AF-A0A7S4PWQ4-F1
#
_entry.id   AF-A0A7S4PWQ4-F1
#
_cell.length_a   1.000
_cell.length_b   1.000
_cell.length_c   1.000
_cell.angle_alpha   90.00
_cell.angle_beta   90.00
_cell.angle_gamma   90.00
#
_symmetry.space_group_name_H-M   'P 1'
#
loop_
_entity.id
_entity.type
_entity.pdbx_description
1 polymer ?
#
loop_
_entity_poly.entity_id
_entity_poly.type
_entity_poly.pdbx_seq_one_letter_code
_entity_poly.pdbx_strand_id
1 'polypeptide(L)'
;MAVRIAEEAPPGIGQTLVLAVEHLLRHAQGGCAIAIASKRAFFHLKVEGLVDYQVADRDEHWQKGYMSTRIGGINLRTRSFEDSVRDFSAHSEGDRWPLGHEAAGLPKDGFLALVDPRGRCLKGAVRLIGLPTPPLRWDNVGTRHLAALGLCWALWDFPAAVVVRSDAGLLHVLLPQAVGVRIIRTACMLRG
;
A
#
# COMPACT_ATOMS: atom_id res chain seq x y z
N MET A 1 -8.77 -15.69 -9.97
CA MET A 1 -8.66 -14.45 -9.17
C MET A 1 -7.65 -13.50 -9.79
N ALA A 2 -6.37 -13.88 -9.90
CA ALA A 2 -5.34 -13.07 -10.56
C ALA A 2 -5.71 -12.64 -12.01
N VAL A 3 -6.31 -13.54 -12.79
CA VAL A 3 -6.77 -13.26 -14.17
C VAL A 3 -7.78 -12.11 -14.21
N ARG A 4 -8.84 -12.16 -13.39
CA ARG A 4 -9.86 -11.09 -13.33
C ARG A 4 -9.28 -9.74 -12.89
N ILE A 5 -8.36 -9.74 -11.92
CA ILE A 5 -7.70 -8.51 -11.45
C ILE A 5 -6.82 -7.91 -12.56
N ALA A 6 -6.14 -8.75 -13.34
CA ALA A 6 -5.32 -8.30 -14.45
C ALA A 6 -6.17 -7.72 -15.60
N GLU A 7 -7.31 -8.34 -15.92
CA GLU A 7 -8.24 -7.89 -16.97
C GLU A 7 -8.85 -6.51 -16.66
N GLU A 8 -9.08 -6.22 -15.38
CA GLU A 8 -9.65 -4.96 -14.94
C GLU A 8 -8.61 -3.87 -14.68
N ALA A 9 -7.32 -4.22 -14.71
CA ALA A 9 -6.25 -3.28 -14.42
C ALA A 9 -6.08 -2.22 -15.52
N PRO A 10 -5.81 -0.96 -15.15
CA PRO A 10 -5.34 0.04 -16.10
C PRO A 10 -4.13 -0.46 -16.93
N PRO A 11 -4.00 -0.01 -18.19
CA PRO A 11 -2.87 -0.37 -19.02
C PRO A 11 -1.52 -0.12 -18.33
N GLY A 12 -0.63 -1.09 -18.41
CA GLY A 12 0.74 -0.98 -17.88
C GLY A 12 0.91 -1.25 -16.38
N ILE A 13 -0.15 -1.48 -15.60
CA ILE A 13 -0.03 -1.84 -14.17
C ILE A 13 -0.49 -3.26 -13.81
N GLY A 14 -1.16 -3.98 -14.72
CA GLY A 14 -1.79 -5.28 -14.43
C GLY A 14 -0.86 -6.32 -13.80
N GLN A 15 0.35 -6.52 -14.32
CA GLN A 15 1.29 -7.49 -13.76
C GLN A 15 1.75 -7.09 -12.35
N THR A 16 2.03 -5.81 -12.14
CA THR A 16 2.43 -5.25 -10.84
C THR A 16 1.30 -5.35 -9.82
N LEU A 17 0.06 -5.13 -10.26
CA LEU A 17 -1.13 -5.29 -9.43
C LEU A 17 -1.34 -6.74 -8.99
N VAL A 18 -1.20 -7.70 -9.90
CA VAL A 18 -1.27 -9.13 -9.57
C VAL A 18 -0.23 -9.48 -8.52
N LEU A 19 1.03 -9.05 -8.71
CA LEU A 19 2.10 -9.30 -7.75
C LEU A 19 1.81 -8.68 -6.38
N ALA A 20 1.34 -7.43 -6.33
CA ALA A 20 0.99 -6.78 -5.06
C ALA A 20 -0.13 -7.52 -4.34
N VAL A 21 -1.16 -7.99 -5.06
CA VAL A 21 -2.24 -8.81 -4.49
C VAL A 21 -1.70 -10.13 -3.98
N GLU A 22 -0.85 -10.82 -4.74
CA GLU A 22 -0.25 -12.09 -4.31
C GLU A 22 0.58 -11.93 -3.04
N HIS A 23 1.38 -10.86 -2.94
CA HIS A 23 2.17 -10.57 -1.75
C HIS A 23 1.30 -10.38 -0.51
N LEU A 24 0.27 -9.54 -0.62
CA LEU A 24 -0.60 -9.28 0.52
C LEU A 24 -1.45 -10.51 0.89
N LEU A 25 -1.81 -11.37 -0.06
CA LEU A 25 -2.55 -12.59 0.25
C LEU A 25 -1.68 -13.67 0.91
N ARG A 26 -0.45 -13.87 0.42
CA ARG A 26 0.39 -14.99 0.83
C ARG A 26 1.29 -14.69 2.02
N HIS A 27 1.71 -13.43 2.17
CA HIS A 27 2.78 -13.08 3.11
C HIS A 27 2.36 -12.11 4.19
N ALA A 28 1.28 -11.34 3.99
CA ALA A 28 0.83 -10.43 5.03
C ALA A 28 0.12 -11.17 6.17
N GLN A 29 0.53 -10.89 7.40
CA GLN A 29 -0.04 -11.46 8.61
C GLN A 29 -1.20 -10.58 9.14
N GLY A 30 -1.02 -9.26 9.12
CA GLY A 30 -2.03 -8.26 9.49
C GLY A 30 -2.42 -7.32 8.35
N GLY A 31 -3.02 -6.20 8.70
CA GLY A 31 -3.48 -5.20 7.75
C GLY A 31 -2.32 -4.39 7.16
N CYS A 32 -2.37 -4.17 5.85
CA CYS A 32 -1.33 -3.47 5.12
C CYS A 32 -1.90 -2.94 3.79
N ALA A 33 -1.20 -1.99 3.17
CA ALA A 33 -1.62 -1.45 1.89
C ALA A 33 -0.42 -1.18 0.97
N ILE A 34 -0.62 -1.40 -0.33
CA ILE A 34 0.32 -1.08 -1.40
C ILE A 34 -0.40 -0.19 -2.42
N ALA A 35 0.21 0.94 -2.79
CA ALA A 35 -0.29 1.79 -3.85
C ALA A 35 0.62 1.69 -5.08
N ILE A 36 0.03 1.55 -6.26
CA ILE A 36 0.72 1.41 -7.54
C ILE A 36 0.32 2.60 -8.39
N ALA A 37 1.29 3.46 -8.74
CA ALA A 37 1.10 4.56 -9.68
C ALA A 37 2.46 5.02 -10.23
N SER A 38 2.45 5.76 -11.34
CA SER A 38 3.69 6.33 -11.86
C SER A 38 4.34 7.31 -10.87
N LYS A 39 5.68 7.44 -10.92
CA LYS A 39 6.39 8.49 -10.17
C LYS A 39 5.82 9.88 -10.43
N ARG A 40 5.41 10.15 -11.67
CA ARG A 40 4.76 11.41 -12.08
C ARG A 40 3.43 11.62 -11.35
N ALA A 41 2.62 10.59 -11.21
CA ALA A 41 1.34 10.67 -10.50
C ALA A 41 1.54 11.02 -9.01
N PHE A 42 2.43 10.31 -8.32
CA PHE A 42 2.72 10.62 -6.92
C PHE A 42 3.34 12.01 -6.74
N PHE A 43 4.23 12.41 -7.67
CA PHE A 43 4.83 13.74 -7.66
C PHE A 43 3.79 14.84 -7.90
N HIS A 44 2.86 14.64 -8.84
CA HIS A 44 1.77 15.57 -9.11
C HIS A 44 0.94 15.83 -7.85
N LEU A 45 0.50 14.77 -7.16
CA LEU A 45 -0.23 14.91 -5.90
C LEU A 45 0.55 15.68 -4.81
N LYS A 46 1.88 15.56 -4.81
CA LYS A 46 2.73 16.30 -3.88
C LYS A 46 2.81 17.79 -4.22
N VAL A 47 3.05 18.10 -5.50
CA VAL A 47 3.31 19.47 -5.97
C VAL A 47 2.06 20.33 -5.92
N GLU A 48 0.90 19.75 -6.24
CA GLU A 48 -0.40 20.42 -6.08
C GLU A 48 -0.79 20.64 -4.61
N GLY A 49 0.07 20.26 -3.65
CA GLY A 49 -0.18 20.41 -2.22
C GLY A 49 -1.31 19.52 -1.70
N LEU A 50 -1.79 18.57 -2.51
CA LEU A 50 -2.91 17.70 -2.15
C LEU A 50 -2.51 16.63 -1.15
N VAL A 51 -1.29 16.08 -1.26
CA VAL A 51 -0.88 14.95 -0.42
C VAL A 51 0.54 15.10 0.08
N ASP A 52 0.71 15.05 1.40
CA ASP A 52 2.01 14.88 2.05
C ASP A 52 2.26 13.41 2.38
N TYR A 53 3.47 12.95 2.05
CA TYR A 53 3.92 11.56 2.18
C TYR A 53 4.88 11.43 3.36
N GLN A 54 4.30 11.35 4.56
CA GLN A 54 5.04 11.30 5.82
C GLN A 54 5.52 9.88 6.10
N VAL A 55 6.83 9.70 6.23
CA VAL A 55 7.39 8.39 6.58
C VAL A 55 7.29 8.21 8.08
N ALA A 56 6.60 7.16 8.51
CA ALA A 56 6.25 6.95 9.91
C ALA A 56 7.45 6.49 10.76
N ASP A 57 8.36 5.72 10.17
CA ASP A 57 9.40 4.98 10.89
C ASP A 57 10.78 5.64 10.82
N ARG A 58 10.83 6.93 11.20
CA ARG A 58 12.06 7.74 11.23
C ARG A 58 12.57 7.96 12.64
N ASP A 59 13.88 7.97 12.77
CA ASP A 59 14.64 8.48 13.91
C ASP A 59 16.00 9.02 13.44
N GLU A 60 16.91 9.27 14.39
CA GLU A 60 18.26 9.74 14.13
C GLU A 60 19.10 8.76 13.29
N HIS A 61 18.83 7.45 13.41
CA HIS A 61 19.54 6.40 12.68
C HIS A 61 18.94 6.19 11.27
N TRP A 62 17.62 6.19 11.18
CA TRP A 62 16.83 5.97 9.97
C TRP A 62 16.22 7.28 9.47
N GLN A 63 17.07 8.25 9.12
CA GLN A 63 16.61 9.60 8.70
C GLN A 63 15.65 9.60 7.50
N LYS A 64 15.79 8.62 6.60
CA LYS A 64 14.89 8.43 5.45
C LYS A 64 13.67 7.57 5.77
N GLY A 65 13.68 6.89 6.91
CA GLY A 65 12.75 5.88 7.38
C GLY A 65 13.30 4.48 7.19
N TYR A 66 13.08 3.61 8.15
CA TYR A 66 13.60 2.23 8.14
C TYR A 66 13.10 1.47 6.91
N MET A 67 11.78 1.36 6.73
CA MET A 67 11.18 0.65 5.59
C MET A 67 11.52 1.31 4.27
N SER A 68 11.57 2.64 4.22
CA SER A 68 12.01 3.33 3.00
C SER A 68 13.45 2.98 2.61
N THR A 69 14.33 2.77 3.59
CA THR A 69 15.70 2.27 3.36
C THR A 69 15.70 0.80 2.97
N ARG A 70 14.90 -0.03 3.67
CA ARG A 70 14.84 -1.49 3.47
C ARG A 70 14.27 -1.90 2.12
N ILE A 71 13.15 -1.29 1.70
CA ILE A 71 12.47 -1.66 0.45
C ILE A 71 12.69 -0.67 -0.71
N GLY A 72 13.30 0.49 -0.46
CA GLY A 72 13.53 1.49 -1.51
C GLY A 72 14.29 0.93 -2.71
N GLY A 73 13.71 1.03 -3.91
CA GLY A 73 14.30 0.51 -5.15
C GLY A 73 14.11 -1.00 -5.38
N ILE A 74 13.70 -1.76 -4.36
CA ILE A 74 13.45 -3.21 -4.46
C ILE A 74 12.24 -3.48 -5.35
N ASN A 75 12.33 -4.53 -6.17
CA ASN A 75 11.22 -4.99 -6.99
C ASN A 75 10.30 -5.94 -6.18
N LEU A 76 8.99 -5.84 -6.40
CA LEU A 76 8.00 -6.76 -5.85
C LEU A 76 8.37 -8.24 -6.07
N ARG A 77 9.03 -8.60 -7.17
CA ARG A 77 9.38 -10.01 -7.46
C ARG A 77 10.46 -10.61 -6.57
N THR A 78 11.04 -9.84 -5.66
CA THR A 78 12.16 -10.30 -4.84
C THR A 78 11.68 -10.87 -3.53
N ARG A 79 12.40 -11.89 -3.04
CA ARG A 79 12.17 -12.46 -1.71
C ARG A 79 12.33 -11.41 -0.59
N SER A 80 13.25 -10.46 -0.75
CA SER A 80 13.42 -9.36 0.20
C SER A 80 12.15 -8.53 0.37
N PHE A 81 11.35 -8.36 -0.69
CA PHE A 81 10.05 -7.71 -0.58
C PHE A 81 9.04 -8.57 0.20
N GLU A 82 8.98 -9.88 -0.07
CA GLU A 82 8.11 -10.83 0.66
C GLU A 82 8.38 -10.81 2.17
N ASP A 83 9.65 -10.88 2.55
CA ASP A 83 10.06 -10.85 3.95
C ASP A 83 9.66 -9.51 4.60
N SER A 84 9.80 -8.41 3.86
CA SER A 84 9.39 -7.08 4.33
C SER A 84 7.87 -6.95 4.49
N VAL A 85 7.07 -7.56 3.61
CA VAL A 85 5.60 -7.64 3.76
C VAL A 85 5.23 -8.39 5.05
N ARG A 86 5.87 -9.55 5.27
CA ARG A 86 5.63 -10.39 6.44
C ARG A 86 5.95 -9.64 7.73
N ASP A 87 7.13 -9.07 7.82
CA ASP A 87 7.64 -8.41 9.03
C ASP A 87 6.84 -7.15 9.37
N PHE A 88 6.55 -6.32 8.37
CA PHE A 88 5.81 -5.07 8.58
C PHE A 88 4.36 -5.31 9.00
N SER A 89 3.71 -6.33 8.43
CA SER A 89 2.31 -6.64 8.71
C SER A 89 2.11 -7.54 9.93
N ALA A 90 3.17 -8.13 10.49
CA ALA A 90 3.09 -8.92 11.71
C ALA A 90 2.52 -8.08 12.85
N HIS A 91 1.63 -8.64 13.67
CA HIS A 91 1.14 -7.94 14.85
C HIS A 91 2.24 -7.80 15.90
N SER A 92 2.24 -6.66 16.58
CA SER A 92 3.08 -6.39 17.72
C SER A 92 2.38 -5.39 18.64
N GLU A 93 2.86 -5.28 19.87
CA GLU A 93 2.31 -4.35 20.84
C GLU A 93 2.43 -2.89 20.34
N GLY A 94 1.30 -2.19 20.31
CA GLY A 94 1.23 -0.77 19.93
C GLY A 94 1.64 -0.45 18.49
N ASP A 95 1.54 -1.41 17.56
CA ASP A 95 1.92 -1.25 16.15
C ASP A 95 3.36 -0.74 15.96
N ARG A 96 4.30 -1.21 16.79
CA ARG A 96 5.73 -0.85 16.72
C ARG A 96 6.62 -2.05 16.47
N TRP A 97 7.80 -1.84 15.91
CA TRP A 97 8.79 -2.91 15.77
C TRP A 97 9.18 -3.47 17.15
N PRO A 98 9.26 -4.80 17.31
CA PRO A 98 9.51 -5.43 18.60
C PRO A 98 10.95 -5.19 19.10
N LEU A 99 11.16 -5.38 20.40
CA LEU A 99 12.50 -5.35 21.00
C LEU A 99 13.43 -6.36 20.31
N GLY A 100 14.70 -5.97 20.12
CA GLY A 100 15.71 -6.78 19.43
C GLY A 100 15.68 -6.69 17.90
N HIS A 101 14.66 -6.05 17.30
CA HIS A 101 14.66 -5.72 15.88
C HIS A 101 15.54 -4.49 15.61
N GLU A 102 16.17 -4.40 14.43
CA GLU A 102 17.02 -3.25 14.03
C GLU A 102 16.28 -1.89 13.98
N ALA A 103 14.95 -1.95 13.89
CA ALA A 103 14.05 -0.80 13.92
C ALA A 103 13.23 -0.71 15.21
N ALA A 104 13.65 -1.39 16.28
CA ALA A 104 12.90 -1.53 17.53
C ALA A 104 12.31 -0.20 18.03
N GLY A 105 11.02 -0.23 18.40
CA GLY A 105 10.30 0.93 18.90
C GLY A 105 9.79 1.89 17.81
N LEU A 106 10.28 1.83 16.57
CA LEU A 106 9.72 2.63 15.47
C LEU A 106 8.32 2.14 15.09
N PRO A 107 7.40 3.01 14.65
CA PRO A 107 6.04 2.62 14.29
C PRO A 107 5.99 1.82 12.97
N LYS A 108 5.06 0.88 12.87
CA LYS A 108 4.69 0.10 11.68
C LYS A 108 3.36 0.57 11.12
N ASP A 109 3.33 1.82 10.67
CA ASP A 109 2.09 2.48 10.28
C ASP A 109 2.11 2.96 8.82
N GLY A 110 0.92 3.21 8.28
CA GLY A 110 0.69 3.70 6.94
C GLY A 110 0.69 2.61 5.87
N PHE A 111 1.05 3.02 4.66
CA PHE A 111 1.21 2.14 3.51
C PHE A 111 2.55 1.44 3.61
N LEU A 112 2.53 0.11 3.40
CA LEU A 112 3.75 -0.68 3.31
C LEU A 112 4.67 -0.13 2.23
N ALA A 113 4.10 0.11 1.04
CA ALA A 113 4.87 0.54 -0.13
C ALA A 113 4.06 1.43 -1.08
N LEU A 114 4.73 2.46 -1.62
CA LEU A 114 4.35 3.13 -2.86
C LEU A 114 5.21 2.55 -3.98
N VAL A 115 4.61 2.11 -5.07
CA VAL A 115 5.25 1.27 -6.09
C VAL A 115 5.04 1.85 -7.49
N ASP A 116 6.09 1.85 -8.31
CA ASP A 116 5.96 2.24 -9.73
C ASP A 116 5.32 1.13 -10.58
N PRO A 117 4.84 1.42 -11.81
CA PRO A 117 4.24 0.41 -12.69
C PRO A 117 5.15 -0.78 -13.03
N ARG A 118 6.47 -0.66 -12.84
CA ARG A 118 7.45 -1.75 -13.05
C ARG A 118 7.64 -2.61 -11.80
N GLY A 119 6.91 -2.31 -10.73
CA GLY A 119 6.98 -3.02 -9.46
C GLY A 119 8.14 -2.59 -8.57
N ARG A 120 8.77 -1.43 -8.82
CA ARG A 120 9.82 -0.92 -7.93
C ARG A 120 9.23 -0.07 -6.82
N CYS A 121 9.61 -0.38 -5.59
CA CYS A 121 9.22 0.39 -4.43
C CYS A 121 9.91 1.76 -4.43
N LEU A 122 9.12 2.80 -4.22
CA LEU A 122 9.56 4.19 -4.18
C LEU A 122 9.78 4.66 -2.74
N LYS A 123 8.91 4.21 -1.83
CA LYS A 123 8.88 4.60 -0.42
C LYS A 123 8.11 3.55 0.38
N GLY A 124 8.46 3.36 1.66
CA GLY A 124 7.75 2.46 2.58
C GLY A 124 7.37 3.12 3.90
N ALA A 125 6.44 2.49 4.63
CA ALA A 125 5.85 2.97 5.89
C ALA A 125 5.33 4.42 5.79
N VAL A 126 4.46 4.67 4.81
CA VAL A 126 4.04 6.03 4.44
C VAL A 126 2.64 6.35 4.93
N ARG A 127 2.50 7.35 5.79
CA ARG A 127 1.23 8.02 6.10
C ARG A 127 0.93 9.07 5.03
N LEU A 128 -0.33 9.10 4.60
CA LEU A 128 -0.81 10.03 3.58
C LEU A 128 -1.65 11.09 4.27
N ILE A 129 -1.19 12.34 4.25
CA ILE A 129 -1.85 13.47 4.89
C ILE A 129 -2.39 14.40 3.80
N GLY A 130 -3.58 14.98 4.02
CA GLY A 130 -4.21 15.91 3.08
C GLY A 130 -5.09 15.25 2.02
N LEU A 131 -5.23 13.92 2.03
CA LEU A 131 -6.05 13.20 1.06
C LEU A 131 -7.46 13.82 0.96
N PRO A 132 -7.97 14.07 -0.27
CA PRO A 132 -9.31 14.59 -0.46
C PRO A 132 -10.35 13.60 0.06
N THR A 133 -11.47 14.12 0.57
CA THR A 133 -12.61 13.28 0.93
C THR A 133 -13.26 12.74 -0.35
N PRO A 134 -13.26 11.41 -0.58
CA PRO A 134 -13.90 10.83 -1.73
C PRO A 134 -15.43 11.02 -1.62
N PRO A 135 -16.16 11.23 -2.74
CA PRO A 135 -17.62 11.32 -2.73
C PRO A 135 -18.31 9.96 -2.51
N LEU A 136 -17.52 8.89 -2.29
CA LEU A 136 -17.99 7.55 -2.01
C LEU A 136 -17.94 7.29 -0.51
N ARG A 137 -19.09 6.92 0.07
CA ARG A 137 -19.18 6.42 1.43
C ARG A 137 -18.82 4.92 1.46
N TRP A 138 -17.86 4.56 2.31
CA TRP A 138 -17.49 3.16 2.55
C TRP A 138 -17.63 2.86 4.03
N ASP A 139 -18.78 2.31 4.41
CA ASP A 139 -19.09 1.98 5.80
C ASP A 139 -18.38 0.69 6.26
N ASN A 140 -18.21 0.58 7.58
CA ASN A 140 -17.66 -0.61 8.25
C ASN A 140 -16.23 -1.00 7.83
N VAL A 141 -15.41 -0.01 7.50
CA VAL A 141 -13.98 -0.21 7.22
C VAL A 141 -13.10 0.66 8.11
N GLY A 142 -11.89 0.20 8.38
CA GLY A 142 -10.90 0.93 9.18
C GLY A 142 -10.24 2.07 8.42
N THR A 143 -9.51 2.91 9.16
CA THR A 143 -8.79 4.09 8.65
C THR A 143 -7.88 3.80 7.47
N ARG A 144 -7.21 2.64 7.44
CA ARG A 144 -6.36 2.21 6.31
C ARG A 144 -7.13 2.04 5.00
N HIS A 145 -8.36 1.55 5.05
CA HIS A 145 -9.22 1.43 3.87
C HIS A 145 -9.73 2.80 3.41
N LEU A 146 -10.06 3.68 4.34
CA LEU A 146 -10.44 5.06 4.01
C LEU A 146 -9.27 5.83 3.39
N ALA A 147 -8.04 5.65 3.89
CA ALA A 147 -6.84 6.21 3.28
C ALA A 147 -6.58 5.62 1.89
N ALA A 148 -6.79 4.31 1.69
CA ALA A 148 -6.75 3.69 0.37
C ALA A 148 -7.78 4.28 -0.59
N LEU A 149 -9.00 4.52 -0.12
CA LEU A 149 -10.05 5.14 -0.92
C LEU A 149 -9.72 6.59 -1.28
N GLY A 150 -9.28 7.40 -0.31
CA GLY A 150 -8.87 8.78 -0.53
C GLY A 150 -7.70 8.88 -1.51
N LEU A 151 -6.69 8.01 -1.39
CA LEU A 151 -5.58 7.96 -2.34
C LEU A 151 -6.03 7.54 -3.74
N CYS A 152 -6.86 6.50 -3.83
CA CYS A 152 -7.37 6.03 -5.12
C CYS A 152 -8.18 7.12 -5.83
N TRP A 153 -9.01 7.86 -5.07
CA TRP A 153 -9.74 9.01 -5.57
C TRP A 153 -8.82 10.14 -6.00
N ALA A 154 -7.77 10.46 -5.24
CA ALA A 154 -6.79 11.47 -5.63
C ALA A 154 -6.07 11.12 -6.95
N LEU A 155 -5.90 9.83 -7.24
CA LEU A 155 -5.24 9.33 -8.45
C LEU A 155 -6.18 9.14 -9.65
N TRP A 156 -7.39 9.73 -9.65
CA TRP A 156 -8.41 9.49 -10.68
C TRP A 156 -7.97 9.75 -12.13
N ASP A 157 -7.06 10.71 -12.35
CA ASP A 157 -6.50 11.05 -13.66
C ASP A 157 -5.29 10.19 -14.09
N PHE A 158 -4.90 9.21 -13.29
CA PHE A 158 -3.71 8.40 -13.53
C PHE A 158 -4.02 6.91 -13.57
N PRO A 159 -3.32 6.12 -14.42
CA PRO A 159 -3.28 4.68 -14.28
C PRO A 159 -2.70 4.31 -12.90
N ALA A 160 -3.57 3.86 -12.01
CA ALA A 160 -3.21 3.53 -10.65
C ALA A 160 -4.06 2.39 -10.09
N ALA A 161 -3.60 1.79 -9.00
CA ALA A 161 -4.36 0.86 -8.19
C ALA A 161 -3.92 0.95 -6.74
N VAL A 162 -4.84 0.71 -5.81
CA VAL A 162 -4.52 0.59 -4.39
C VAL A 162 -5.00 -0.76 -3.88
N VAL A 163 -4.09 -1.54 -3.33
CA VAL A 163 -4.40 -2.83 -2.70
C VAL A 163 -4.34 -2.64 -1.20
N VAL A 164 -5.41 -3.00 -0.49
CA VAL A 164 -5.48 -2.90 0.97
C VAL A 164 -6.01 -4.19 1.56
N ARG A 165 -5.33 -4.67 2.61
CA ARG A 165 -5.72 -5.82 3.42
C ARG A 165 -6.12 -5.34 4.81
N SER A 166 -7.23 -5.85 5.34
CA SER A 166 -7.63 -5.67 6.75
C SER A 166 -6.87 -6.62 7.67
N ASP A 167 -6.85 -6.35 8.97
CA ASP A 167 -6.34 -7.29 9.97
C ASP A 167 -7.14 -8.61 9.99
N ALA A 168 -8.44 -8.57 9.65
CA ALA A 168 -9.28 -9.76 9.46
C ALA A 168 -8.99 -10.55 8.16
N GLY A 169 -7.94 -10.18 7.40
CA GLY A 169 -7.52 -10.89 6.18
C GLY A 169 -8.34 -10.62 4.91
N LEU A 170 -9.35 -9.74 4.96
CA LEU A 170 -10.06 -9.30 3.76
C LEU A 170 -9.18 -8.39 2.91
N LEU A 171 -9.09 -8.67 1.61
CA LEU A 171 -8.34 -7.87 0.66
C LEU A 171 -9.27 -7.14 -0.30
N HIS A 172 -8.97 -5.86 -0.54
CA HIS A 172 -9.66 -5.03 -1.51
C HIS A 172 -8.65 -4.46 -2.51
N VAL A 173 -9.05 -4.44 -3.78
CA VAL A 173 -8.36 -3.72 -4.84
C VAL A 173 -9.22 -2.55 -5.24
N LEU A 174 -8.67 -1.35 -5.18
CA LEU A 174 -9.33 -0.12 -5.58
C LEU A 174 -8.71 0.35 -6.88
N LEU A 175 -9.56 0.66 -7.85
CA LEU A 175 -9.17 1.16 -9.17
C LEU A 175 -9.85 2.52 -9.41
N PRO A 176 -9.10 3.57 -9.77
CA PRO A 176 -9.70 4.83 -10.18
C PRO A 176 -10.52 4.62 -11.45
N GLN A 177 -11.64 5.34 -11.56
CA GLN A 177 -12.51 5.37 -12.72
C GLN A 177 -12.83 6.84 -13.05
N ALA A 178 -13.25 7.12 -14.28
CA ALA A 178 -13.64 8.47 -14.70
C ALA A 178 -14.71 9.10 -13.78
N VAL A 179 -15.57 8.27 -13.17
CA VAL A 179 -16.69 8.74 -12.31
C VAL A 179 -16.71 7.99 -10.97
N GLY A 180 -15.55 7.80 -10.34
CA GLY A 180 -15.49 7.24 -8.98
C GLY A 180 -14.32 6.29 -8.74
N VAL A 181 -14.53 5.38 -7.81
CA VAL A 181 -13.58 4.31 -7.47
C VAL A 181 -14.28 2.99 -7.54
N ARG A 182 -13.74 2.06 -8.34
CA ARG A 182 -14.19 0.68 -8.37
C ARG A 182 -13.48 -0.11 -7.27
N ILE A 183 -14.25 -0.79 -6.43
CA ILE A 183 -13.73 -1.61 -5.33
C ILE A 183 -14.00 -3.08 -5.64
N ILE A 184 -12.93 -3.87 -5.79
CA ILE A 184 -12.98 -5.30 -6.01
C ILE A 184 -12.64 -5.99 -4.69
N ARG A 185 -13.61 -6.69 -4.12
CA ARG A 185 -13.38 -7.52 -2.93
C ARG A 185 -12.78 -8.86 -3.34
N THR A 186 -11.66 -9.20 -2.73
CA THR A 186 -10.99 -10.48 -2.91
C THR A 186 -11.05 -11.25 -1.60
N ALA A 187 -11.78 -12.37 -1.60
CA ALA A 187 -11.80 -13.25 -0.44
C ALA A 187 -10.48 -14.03 -0.39
N CYS A 188 -9.78 -13.93 0.73
CA CYS A 188 -8.69 -14.85 1.03
C CYS A 188 -9.29 -16.20 1.39
N MET A 189 -9.36 -17.13 0.43
CA MET A 189 -9.70 -18.54 0.71
C MET A 189 -8.46 -19.33 1.13
N LEU A 190 -7.64 -18.80 2.03
CA LEU A 190 -6.60 -19.59 2.67
C LEU A 190 -7.19 -20.21 3.94
N ARG A 191 -7.88 -21.34 3.75
CA ARG A 191 -8.16 -22.32 4.81
C ARG A 191 -6.99 -23.30 4.87
N GLY A 192 -6.41 -23.47 6.06
CA GLY A 192 -5.57 -24.61 6.45
C GLY A 192 -4.11 -24.49 6.06
#